data_AF-A0A1F7LSI8-F1
#
_entry.id   AF-A0A1F7LSI8-F1
#
_cell.length_a   1.000
_cell.length_b   1.000
_cell.length_c   1.000
_cell.angle_alpha   90.00
_cell.angle_beta   90.00
_cell.angle_gamma   90.00
#
_symmetry.space_group_name_H-M   'P 1'
#
loop_
_entity.id
_entity.type
_entity.pdbx_description
1 polymer ?
#
loop_
_entity_poly.entity_id
_entity_poly.type
_entity_poly.pdbx_seq_one_letter_code
_entity_poly.pdbx_strand_id
1 'polypeptide(L)'
;MLAALALAGTLVLPAAATGHAIVLESFPAHDAALLAPPGRVVLRFNGKIEHALSRATIEEVGGRPMAVPVSSVAPDLPSSPDRLVIPLRPLRAGTYVVRFKVLAADGHIILPVDRSHPSLVPGGLT
;
A
#
# COMPACT_ATOMS: atom_id res chain seq x y z
N MET A 1 50.25 -9.86 -29.73
CA MET A 1 48.95 -10.57 -29.75
C MET A 1 48.07 -9.96 -28.68
N LEU A 2 46.97 -9.31 -29.09
CA LEU A 2 45.96 -8.76 -28.18
C LEU A 2 44.96 -9.86 -27.83
N ALA A 3 44.78 -10.16 -26.54
CA ALA A 3 43.66 -10.96 -26.05
C ALA A 3 42.93 -10.13 -25.00
N ALA A 4 41.97 -9.32 -25.45
CA ALA A 4 41.07 -8.59 -24.58
C ALA A 4 39.98 -9.57 -24.10
N LEU A 5 40.03 -9.94 -22.81
CA LEU A 5 39.04 -10.78 -22.17
C LEU A 5 37.83 -9.91 -21.81
N ALA A 6 36.80 -9.90 -22.67
CA ALA A 6 35.55 -9.21 -22.41
C ALA A 6 34.72 -10.03 -21.39
N LEU A 7 34.75 -9.61 -20.11
CA LEU A 7 33.87 -10.13 -19.08
C LEU A 7 32.46 -9.56 -19.32
N ALA A 8 31.61 -10.30 -20.04
CA ALA A 8 30.21 -9.96 -20.25
C ALA A 8 29.43 -10.09 -18.92
N GLY A 9 29.37 -9.00 -18.15
CA GLY A 9 28.50 -8.92 -16.98
C GLY A 9 27.04 -8.88 -17.41
N THR A 10 26.25 -9.87 -17.01
CA THR A 10 24.80 -9.83 -17.11
C THR A 10 24.27 -8.72 -16.21
N LEU A 11 23.91 -7.58 -16.81
CA LEU A 11 23.24 -6.47 -16.14
C LEU A 11 21.80 -6.90 -15.83
N VAL A 12 21.57 -7.36 -14.60
CA VAL A 12 20.21 -7.59 -14.09
C VAL A 12 19.60 -6.22 -13.82
N LEU A 13 18.77 -5.74 -14.74
CA LEU A 13 17.96 -4.53 -14.53
C LEU A 13 16.90 -4.85 -13.45
N PRO A 14 16.77 -4.02 -12.40
CA PRO A 14 15.71 -4.22 -11.42
C PRO A 14 14.36 -4.05 -12.12
N ALA A 15 13.54 -5.10 -12.14
CA ALA A 15 12.17 -5.00 -12.60
C ALA A 15 11.42 -4.04 -11.68
N ALA A 16 10.79 -3.02 -12.26
CA ALA A 16 9.94 -2.10 -11.52
C ALA A 16 8.71 -2.87 -11.00
N ALA A 17 8.76 -3.31 -9.75
CA ALA A 17 7.59 -3.87 -9.07
C ALA A 17 6.57 -2.74 -8.87
N THR A 18 5.46 -2.80 -9.60
CA THR A 18 4.33 -1.89 -9.43
C THR A 18 3.38 -2.47 -8.39
N GLY A 19 3.75 -2.29 -7.12
CA GLY A 19 2.84 -2.58 -6.02
C GLY A 19 1.72 -1.54 -5.94
N HIS A 20 0.47 -1.98 -5.90
CA HIS A 20 -0.70 -1.09 -5.85
C HIS A 20 -1.36 -1.13 -4.47
N ALA A 21 -1.38 0.02 -3.78
CA ALA A 21 -2.16 0.21 -2.55
C ALA A 21 -3.24 1.27 -2.79
N ILE A 22 -4.45 0.81 -3.07
CA ILE A 22 -5.64 1.64 -3.31
C ILE A 22 -6.49 1.67 -2.03
N VAL A 23 -6.91 2.86 -1.60
CA VAL A 23 -7.82 3.01 -0.46
C VAL A 23 -9.19 2.49 -0.83
N LEU A 24 -9.70 1.54 -0.05
CA LEU A 24 -11.04 0.97 -0.16
C LEU A 24 -12.01 1.59 0.85
N GLU A 25 -11.52 1.92 2.05
CA GLU A 25 -12.33 2.53 3.12
C GLU A 25 -11.51 3.57 3.87
N SER A 26 -12.20 4.60 4.37
CA SER A 26 -11.62 5.58 5.29
C SER A 26 -12.55 5.86 6.45
N PHE A 27 -11.97 6.01 7.63
CA PHE A 27 -12.61 6.61 8.79
C PHE A 27 -11.73 7.76 9.29
N PRO A 28 -12.24 8.99 9.44
CA PRO A 28 -13.52 9.46 8.93
C PRO A 28 -13.69 9.23 7.42
N ALA A 29 -14.93 9.22 6.94
CA ALA A 29 -15.19 9.18 5.50
C ALA A 29 -14.56 10.40 4.81
N HIS A 30 -14.20 10.26 3.54
CA HIS A 30 -13.72 11.39 2.73
C HIS A 30 -14.73 12.55 2.79
N ASP A 31 -14.24 13.77 3.01
CA ASP A 31 -15.03 15.00 3.20
C ASP A 31 -16.06 14.97 4.34
N ALA A 32 -15.90 14.07 5.33
CA ALA A 32 -16.81 14.02 6.46
C ALA A 32 -16.75 15.31 7.30
N ALA A 33 -17.92 15.92 7.51
CA ALA A 33 -18.11 16.94 8.54
C ALA A 33 -18.37 16.25 9.89
N LEU A 34 -17.53 16.53 10.88
CA LEU A 34 -17.60 15.89 12.21
C LEU A 34 -18.00 16.91 13.27
N LEU A 35 -18.87 16.49 14.19
CA LEU A 35 -19.25 17.31 15.35
C LEU A 35 -18.16 17.40 16.42
N ALA A 36 -17.23 16.43 16.41
CA ALA A 36 -16.11 16.35 17.33
C ALA A 36 -14.85 15.88 16.58
N PRO A 37 -13.65 16.35 16.98
CA PRO A 37 -12.41 15.93 16.34
C PRO A 37 -12.18 14.42 16.54
N PRO A 38 -11.78 13.69 15.49
CA PRO A 38 -11.55 12.26 15.60
C PRO A 38 -10.23 12.00 16.33
N GLY A 39 -10.19 10.95 17.16
CA GLY A 39 -8.95 10.51 17.82
C GLY A 39 -7.94 9.83 16.87
N ARG A 40 -8.36 9.53 15.64
CA ARG A 40 -7.53 8.88 14.61
C ARG A 40 -8.13 9.00 13.23
N VAL A 41 -7.30 8.79 12.21
CA VAL A 41 -7.73 8.37 10.88
C VAL A 41 -7.35 6.90 10.66
N VAL A 42 -8.21 6.14 10.00
CA VAL A 42 -7.98 4.76 9.60
C VAL A 42 -8.25 4.64 8.11
N LEU A 43 -7.30 4.09 7.38
CA LEU A 43 -7.43 3.80 5.95
C LEU A 43 -7.30 2.29 5.75
N ARG A 44 -8.21 1.67 5.00
CA ARG A 44 -8.08 0.27 4.57
C ARG A 44 -7.73 0.24 3.09
N PHE A 45 -6.76 -0.59 2.74
CA PHE A 45 -6.28 -0.77 1.38
C PHE A 45 -6.78 -2.09 0.78
N ASN A 46 -6.64 -2.23 -0.53
CA ASN A 46 -6.91 -3.47 -1.26
C ASN A 46 -5.83 -4.55 -1.06
N GLY A 47 -4.75 -4.24 -0.34
CA GLY A 47 -3.63 -5.13 -0.15
C GLY A 47 -2.83 -4.78 1.11
N LYS A 48 -1.90 -5.67 1.46
CA LYS A 48 -0.99 -5.47 2.58
C LYS A 48 -0.08 -4.28 2.32
N ILE A 49 0.27 -3.53 3.35
CA ILE A 49 1.22 -2.41 3.28
C ILE A 49 2.41 -2.64 4.21
N GLU A 50 3.56 -2.05 3.85
CA GLU A 50 4.75 -1.99 4.69
C GLU A 50 4.66 -0.77 5.61
N HIS A 51 4.16 -0.99 6.83
CA HIS A 51 3.88 0.07 7.80
C HIS A 51 5.12 0.88 8.19
N ALA A 52 6.27 0.21 8.34
CA ALA A 52 7.54 0.85 8.70
C ALA A 52 8.06 1.81 7.62
N LEU A 53 7.64 1.61 6.36
CA LEU A 53 8.01 2.44 5.21
C LEU A 53 6.89 3.41 4.82
N SER A 54 5.77 3.36 5.53
CA SER A 54 4.62 4.23 5.34
C SER A 54 4.74 5.49 6.20
N ARG A 55 4.20 6.61 5.72
CA ARG A 55 4.25 7.91 6.40
C ARG A 55 2.95 8.68 6.17
N ALA A 56 2.61 9.55 7.11
CA ALA A 56 1.46 10.44 6.98
C ALA A 56 1.77 11.85 7.49
N THR A 57 1.09 12.83 6.92
CA THR A 57 1.05 14.20 7.39
C THR A 57 -0.39 14.67 7.52
N ILE A 58 -0.62 15.57 8.46
CA ILE A 58 -1.89 16.30 8.59
C ILE A 58 -1.64 17.79 8.37
N GLU A 59 -2.56 18.45 7.70
CA GLU A 59 -2.47 19.86 7.33
C GLU A 59 -3.84 20.51 7.54
N GLU A 60 -3.89 21.60 8.30
CA GLU A 60 -5.06 22.48 8.30
C GLU A 60 -5.06 23.32 7.03
N VAL A 61 -6.21 23.61 6.44
CA VAL A 61 -6.29 24.44 5.22
C VAL A 61 -5.62 25.80 5.47
N GLY A 62 -4.58 26.12 4.69
CA GLY A 62 -3.76 27.34 4.84
C GLY A 62 -2.64 27.25 5.89
N GLY A 63 -2.52 26.11 6.58
CA GLY A 63 -1.46 25.81 7.53
C GLY A 63 -0.23 25.13 6.92
N ARG A 64 0.68 24.67 7.78
CA ARG A 64 1.83 23.86 7.35
C ARG A 64 1.55 22.38 7.60
N PRO A 65 1.96 21.47 6.70
CA PRO A 65 1.90 20.04 6.94
C PRO A 65 2.72 19.64 8.16
N MET A 66 2.15 18.79 9.01
CA MET A 66 2.80 18.22 10.20
C MET A 66 2.87 16.71 10.06
N ALA A 67 4.07 16.13 10.24
CA ALA A 67 4.23 14.68 10.30
C ALA A 67 3.49 14.10 11.50
N VAL A 68 2.81 12.98 11.28
CA VAL A 68 2.07 12.24 12.31
C VAL A 68 2.53 10.79 12.34
N PRO A 69 2.52 10.14 13.51
CA PRO A 69 2.84 8.72 13.61
C PRO A 69 1.82 7.87 12.83
N VAL A 70 2.26 6.69 12.41
CA VAL A 70 1.43 5.66 11.78
C VAL A 70 1.56 4.34 12.57
N SER A 71 0.53 3.51 12.52
CA SER A 71 0.41 2.26 13.27
C SER A 71 -0.40 1.23 12.49
N SER A 72 -0.16 -0.06 12.77
CA SER A 72 -0.99 -1.19 12.32
C SER A 72 -2.12 -1.54 13.29
N VAL A 73 -2.10 -0.96 14.48
CA VAL A 73 -2.98 -1.32 15.60
C VAL A 73 -3.82 -0.12 16.01
N ALA A 74 -5.11 -0.38 16.28
CA ALA A 74 -5.99 0.50 17.03
C ALA A 74 -6.68 -0.31 18.16
N PRO A 75 -6.95 0.29 19.33
CA PRO A 75 -7.42 -0.45 20.52
C PRO A 75 -8.72 -1.25 20.34
N ASP A 76 -9.58 -0.81 19.43
CA ASP A 76 -10.94 -1.27 19.18
C ASP A 76 -11.12 -1.81 17.75
N LEU A 77 -10.03 -1.99 17.00
CA LEU A 77 -10.04 -2.64 15.70
C LEU A 77 -9.06 -3.81 15.70
N PRO A 78 -9.43 -4.95 15.09
CA PRO A 78 -8.48 -6.02 14.86
C PRO A 78 -7.27 -5.49 14.06
N SER A 79 -6.07 -5.89 14.50
CA SER A 79 -4.84 -5.62 13.74
C SER A 79 -4.96 -6.25 12.36
N SER A 80 -4.64 -5.48 11.32
CA SER A 80 -4.75 -5.94 9.94
C SER A 80 -3.61 -5.36 9.09
N PRO A 81 -2.94 -6.19 8.26
CA PRO A 81 -1.78 -5.75 7.48
C PRO A 81 -2.14 -4.81 6.33
N ASP A 82 -3.42 -4.69 5.97
CA ASP A 82 -3.97 -3.83 4.91
C ASP A 82 -4.53 -2.50 5.45
N ARG A 83 -4.29 -2.14 6.72
CA ARG A 83 -4.80 -0.91 7.33
C ARG A 83 -3.69 0.04 7.72
N LEU A 84 -3.87 1.34 7.52
CA LEU A 84 -3.01 2.38 8.12
C LEU A 84 -3.80 3.13 9.19
N VAL A 85 -3.34 3.07 10.44
CA VAL A 85 -3.90 3.84 11.56
C VAL A 85 -3.02 5.05 11.83
N ILE A 86 -3.64 6.22 11.86
CA ILE A 86 -2.99 7.51 12.10
C ILE A 86 -3.61 8.10 13.37
N PRO A 87 -3.02 7.87 14.56
CA PRO A 87 -3.56 8.47 15.78
C PRO A 87 -3.36 9.99 15.76
N LEU A 88 -4.40 10.70 16.17
CA LEU A 88 -4.43 12.16 16.16
C LEU A 88 -4.50 12.70 17.59
N ARG A 89 -3.76 13.78 17.82
CA ARG A 89 -4.00 14.62 19.00
C ARG A 89 -5.28 15.45 18.78
N PRO A 90 -5.92 15.95 19.85
CA PRO A 90 -7.06 16.84 19.74
C PRO A 90 -6.79 17.98 18.76
N LEU A 91 -7.63 18.09 17.73
CA LEU A 91 -7.56 19.14 16.73
C LEU A 91 -8.53 20.27 17.10
N ARG A 92 -8.19 21.50 16.70
CA ARG A 92 -9.13 22.61 16.80
C ARG A 92 -10.21 22.45 15.72
N ALA A 93 -11.30 23.20 15.84
CA ALA A 93 -12.28 23.26 14.77
C ALA A 93 -11.63 23.87 13.51
N GLY A 94 -11.74 23.17 12.39
CA GLY A 94 -11.10 23.55 11.13
C GLY A 94 -11.25 22.48 10.07
N THR A 95 -10.81 22.79 8.85
CA THR A 95 -10.75 21.82 7.76
C THR A 95 -9.34 21.26 7.68
N TYR A 96 -9.22 19.93 7.69
CA TYR A 96 -7.95 19.24 7.69
C TYR A 96 -7.84 18.27 6.52
N VAL A 97 -6.63 18.20 5.95
CA VAL A 97 -6.26 17.22 4.93
C VAL A 97 -5.24 16.26 5.53
N VAL A 98 -5.56 14.97 5.48
CA VAL A 98 -4.59 13.92 5.79
C VAL A 98 -3.99 13.42 4.49
N ARG A 99 -2.66 13.54 4.38
CA ARG A 99 -1.88 13.01 3.26
C ARG A 99 -1.10 11.81 3.77
N PHE A 100 -1.00 10.78 2.94
CA PHE A 100 -0.25 9.57 3.29
C PHE A 100 0.55 9.09 2.09
N LYS A 101 1.63 8.40 2.37
CA LYS A 101 2.40 7.61 1.41
C LYS A 101 2.59 6.24 2.02
N VAL A 102 2.05 5.23 1.37
CA VAL A 102 2.18 3.82 1.77
C VAL A 102 3.02 3.08 0.75
N LEU A 103 3.75 2.08 1.20
CA LEU A 103 4.38 1.10 0.33
C LEU A 103 3.52 -0.16 0.36
N ALA A 104 3.06 -0.60 -0.80
CA ALA A 104 2.36 -1.87 -0.93
C ALA A 104 3.36 -3.03 -0.72
N ALA A 105 2.94 -4.06 0.00
CA ALA A 105 3.74 -5.25 0.28
C ALA A 105 3.55 -6.36 -0.77
N ASP A 106 2.77 -6.09 -1.82
CA ASP A 106 2.50 -6.97 -2.95
C ASP A 106 3.73 -7.06 -3.88
N GLY A 107 4.82 -7.63 -3.38
CA GLY A 107 5.92 -8.14 -4.20
C GLY A 107 5.54 -9.38 -5.04
N HIS A 108 4.30 -9.48 -5.54
CA HIS A 108 3.85 -10.63 -6.31
C HIS A 108 4.63 -10.72 -7.63
N ILE A 109 5.61 -11.62 -7.65
CA ILE A 109 6.16 -12.18 -8.89
C ILE A 109 5.06 -13.07 -9.46
N ILE A 110 4.46 -12.65 -10.57
CA ILE A 110 3.69 -13.58 -11.40
C ILE A 110 4.73 -14.49 -12.07
N LEU A 111 4.99 -15.67 -11.51
CA LEU A 111 5.65 -16.72 -12.27
C LEU A 111 4.71 -17.09 -13.42
N PRO A 112 5.17 -17.09 -14.68
CA PRO A 112 4.33 -17.55 -15.77
C PRO A 112 3.94 -19.01 -15.48
N VAL A 113 2.65 -19.24 -15.25
CA VAL A 113 2.11 -20.59 -15.38
C VAL A 113 2.08 -20.84 -16.87
N ASP A 114 2.98 -21.68 -17.36
CA ASP A 114 2.80 -22.30 -18.68
C ASP A 114 1.52 -23.13 -18.58
N ARG A 115 0.41 -22.59 -19.10
CA ARG A 115 -0.76 -23.41 -19.41
C ARG A 115 -0.48 -24.13 -20.73
N SER A 116 0.43 -25.10 -20.69
CA SER A 116 0.36 -26.19 -21.65
C SER A 116 -1.00 -26.88 -21.41
N HIS A 117 -1.86 -26.74 -22.41
CA HIS A 117 -3.25 -27.17 -22.39
C HIS A 117 -3.35 -28.69 -22.12
N PRO A 118 -4.19 -29.17 -21.20
CA PRO A 118 -4.68 -30.54 -21.26
C PRO A 118 -5.93 -30.54 -22.15
N SER A 119 -5.75 -30.70 -23.46
CA SER A 119 -6.84 -31.07 -24.36
C SER A 119 -6.46 -32.36 -25.07
N LEU A 120 -6.69 -33.48 -24.39
CA LEU A 120 -6.93 -34.77 -25.02
C LEU A 120 -8.09 -35.42 -24.28
N VAL A 121 -9.29 -35.22 -24.83
CA VAL A 121 -10.44 -36.08 -24.57
C VAL A 121 -10.28 -37.28 -25.50
N PRO A 122 -10.04 -38.51 -25.02
CA PRO A 122 -10.28 -39.69 -25.84
C PRO A 122 -11.79 -39.94 -25.80
N GLY A 123 -12.46 -39.73 -26.93
CA GLY A 123 -13.83 -40.20 -27.12
C GLY A 123 -13.90 -41.71 -26.85
N GLY A 124 -14.88 -42.12 -26.06
CA GLY A 124 -15.18 -43.52 -25.79
C GLY A 124 -15.68 -44.24 -27.05
N LEU A 125 -14.99 -45.34 -27.34
CA LEU A 125 -15.44 -46.70 -27.67
C LEU A 125 -16.66 -46.90 -28.61
N THR A 126 -16.43 -47.82 -29.56
CA THR A 126 -17.36 -48.78 -30.17
C THR A 126 -18.60 -49.12 -29.35
#